data_AF-A0A9X4QVY9-F1
#
_entry.id   AF-A0A9X4QVY9-F1
#
_cell.length_a   1.000
_cell.length_b   1.000
_cell.length_c   1.000
_cell.angle_alpha   90.00
_cell.angle_beta   90.00
_cell.angle_gamma   90.00
#
_symmetry.space_group_name_H-M   'P 1'
#
loop_
_entity.id
_entity.type
_entity.pdbx_description
1 polymer ?
#
loop_
_entity_poly.entity_id
_entity_poly.type
_entity_poly.pdbx_seq_one_letter_code
_entity_poly.pdbx_strand_id
1 'polypeptide(L)'
;MMRYEGAQWEAGLEVLHALNEAGGEAYFVGGCVRDALLGIEASDIDIAASADPGEVLRLFPDALPTGLKHGTVTVRRSGFFF
;
A
#
# COMPACT_ATOMS: atom_id res chain seq x y z
N MET A 1 1.39 -16.77 13.31
CA MET A 1 2.31 -15.80 12.69
C MET A 1 1.70 -15.45 11.34
N MET A 2 1.27 -14.21 11.12
CA MET A 2 0.77 -13.81 9.79
C MET A 2 1.91 -13.94 8.79
N ARG A 3 1.64 -14.59 7.66
CA ARG A 3 2.61 -14.80 6.58
C ARG A 3 2.19 -13.91 5.42
N TYR A 4 2.82 -12.76 5.30
CA TYR A 4 2.75 -11.90 4.11
C TYR A 4 3.66 -12.48 3.05
N GLU A 5 3.26 -13.62 2.48
CA GLU A 5 4.06 -14.38 1.51
C GLU A 5 3.57 -14.10 0.09
N GLY A 6 4.50 -13.86 -0.82
CA GLY A 6 4.23 -13.63 -2.24
C GLY A 6 4.67 -12.26 -2.74
N ALA A 7 4.94 -12.18 -4.05
CA ALA A 7 5.55 -11.01 -4.68
C ALA A 7 4.74 -9.71 -4.48
N GLN A 8 3.40 -9.80 -4.37
CA GLN A 8 2.56 -8.64 -4.14
C GLN A 8 2.70 -8.10 -2.70
N TRP A 9 2.81 -8.99 -1.69
CA TRP A 9 3.06 -8.58 -0.31
C TRP A 9 4.44 -7.95 -0.14
N GLU A 10 5.46 -8.52 -0.79
CA GLU A 10 6.82 -7.97 -0.81
C GLU A 10 6.83 -6.56 -1.42
N ALA A 11 6.17 -6.37 -2.58
CA ALA A 11 6.05 -5.06 -3.20
C ALA A 11 5.24 -4.06 -2.36
N GLY A 12 4.19 -4.51 -1.67
CA GLY A 12 3.42 -3.68 -0.74
C GLY A 12 4.23 -3.25 0.47
N LEU A 13 5.08 -4.13 1.00
CA LEU A 13 6.02 -3.81 2.09
C LEU A 13 7.03 -2.77 1.66
N GLU A 14 7.51 -2.80 0.41
CA GLU A 14 8.38 -1.74 -0.12
C GLU A 14 7.69 -0.37 -0.13
N VAL A 15 6.41 -0.30 -0.53
CA VAL A 15 5.62 0.94 -0.51
C VAL A 15 5.43 1.42 0.93
N LEU A 16 5.03 0.52 1.83
CA LEU A 16 4.81 0.80 3.25
C LEU A 16 6.09 1.30 3.93
N HIS A 17 7.23 0.65 3.68
CA HIS A 17 8.51 1.06 4.22
C HIS A 17 8.94 2.42 3.68
N ALA A 18 8.80 2.68 2.38
CA ALA A 18 9.13 3.99 1.82
C ALA A 18 8.31 5.13 2.47
N LEU A 19 7.02 4.90 2.74
CA LEU A 19 6.17 5.86 3.44
C LEU A 19 6.62 6.08 4.89
N ASN A 20 6.99 5.01 5.60
CA ASN A 20 7.50 5.10 6.97
C ASN A 20 8.88 5.77 7.04
N GLU A 21 9.78 5.47 6.10
CA GLU A 21 11.12 6.07 5.99
C GLU A 21 11.05 7.57 5.65
N ALA A 22 9.99 8.01 4.97
CA ALA A 22 9.70 9.42 4.75
C ALA A 22 9.20 10.15 6.02
N GLY A 23 9.07 9.45 7.15
CA GLY A 23 8.64 10.00 8.43
C GLY A 23 7.13 9.93 8.68
N GLY A 24 6.39 9.22 7.82
CA GLY A 24 4.97 8.95 8.01
C GLY A 24 4.70 7.64 8.76
N GLU A 25 3.42 7.32 8.88
CA GLU A 25 2.95 5.99 9.30
C GLU A 25 2.15 5.36 8.16
N ALA A 26 2.38 4.08 7.89
CA ALA A 26 1.68 3.31 6.88
C ALA A 26 1.36 1.90 7.37
N TYR A 27 0.16 1.43 7.03
CA TYR A 27 -0.40 0.15 7.49
C TYR A 27 -1.16 -0.54 6.35
N PHE A 28 -1.03 -1.86 6.25
CA PHE A 28 -1.99 -2.65 5.47
C PHE A 28 -3.36 -2.60 6.14
N VAL A 29 -4.40 -2.40 5.33
CA VAL A 29 -5.78 -2.27 5.81
C VAL A 29 -6.75 -3.05 4.91
N GLY A 30 -8.03 -3.05 5.29
CA GLY A 30 -9.08 -3.57 4.43
C GLY A 30 -9.12 -5.10 4.34
N GLY A 31 -9.59 -5.59 3.20
CA GLY A 31 -9.85 -7.01 2.96
C GLY A 31 -8.60 -7.87 3.07
N CYS A 32 -7.45 -7.36 2.62
CA CYS A 32 -6.19 -8.11 2.63
C CYS A 32 -5.77 -8.58 4.02
N VAL A 33 -6.02 -7.76 5.06
CA VAL A 33 -5.72 -8.11 6.45
C VAL A 33 -6.66 -9.20 6.96
N ARG A 34 -7.97 -9.07 6.66
CA ARG A 34 -8.96 -10.11 7.00
C ARG A 34 -8.58 -11.43 6.35
N ASP A 35 -8.25 -11.41 5.06
CA ASP A 35 -7.98 -12.61 4.28
C ASP A 35 -6.68 -13.28 4.76
N ALA A 36 -5.62 -12.52 5.02
CA ALA A 36 -4.39 -13.03 5.63
C ALA A 36 -4.62 -13.68 7.01
N LEU A 37 -5.49 -13.11 7.84
CA LEU A 37 -5.86 -13.69 9.14
C LEU A 37 -6.65 -15.00 9.00
N LEU A 38 -7.45 -15.13 7.95
CA LEU A 38 -8.23 -16.33 7.64
C LEU A 38 -7.44 -17.38 6.84
N GLY A 39 -6.21 -17.07 6.42
CA GLY A 39 -5.41 -17.93 5.55
C GLY A 39 -5.95 -18.01 4.11
N ILE A 40 -6.66 -16.98 3.67
CA ILE A 40 -7.20 -16.81 2.32
C ILE A 40 -6.25 -15.90 1.53
N GLU A 41 -6.05 -16.19 0.25
CA GLU A 41 -5.30 -15.32 -0.65
C GLU A 41 -6.07 -14.02 -0.89
N ALA A 42 -5.43 -12.88 -0.62
CA ALA A 42 -6.02 -11.56 -0.81
C ALA A 42 -6.16 -11.22 -2.30
N SER A 43 -7.30 -10.66 -2.71
CA SER A 43 -7.54 -10.21 -4.09
C SER A 43 -6.76 -8.95 -4.47
N ASP A 44 -6.50 -8.11 -3.49
CA ASP A 44 -5.91 -6.78 -3.55
C ASP A 44 -5.27 -6.45 -2.20
N ILE A 45 -4.35 -5.48 -2.19
CA ILE A 45 -3.68 -5.00 -0.98
C ILE A 45 -3.83 -3.49 -0.92
N ASP A 46 -4.48 -3.00 0.13
CA ASP A 46 -4.65 -1.58 0.40
C ASP A 46 -3.69 -1.12 1.50
N ILE A 47 -3.13 0.08 1.34
CA ILE A 47 -2.27 0.73 2.34
C ILE A 47 -2.93 2.05 2.78
N ALA A 48 -3.19 2.17 4.07
CA ALA A 48 -3.52 3.46 4.68
C ALA A 48 -2.21 4.14 5.11
N ALA A 49 -2.07 5.43 4.82
CA ALA A 49 -0.90 6.22 5.17
C ALA A 49 -1.30 7.54 5.82
N SER A 50 -0.48 8.05 6.72
CA SER A 50 -0.62 9.40 7.28
C SER A 50 -0.21 10.50 6.29
N ALA A 51 0.59 10.14 5.27
CA ALA A 51 1.06 11.04 4.23
C ALA A 51 -0.11 11.53 3.37
N ASP A 52 -0.17 12.84 3.09
CA ASP A 52 -1.21 13.38 2.22
C ASP A 52 -0.98 13.00 0.75
N PRO A 53 -2.02 13.03 -0.12
CA PRO A 53 -1.88 12.62 -1.51
C PRO A 53 -0.75 13.33 -2.29
N GLY A 54 -0.46 14.59 -1.97
CA GLY A 54 0.63 15.34 -2.58
C GLY A 54 2.00 14.80 -2.14
N GLU A 55 2.14 14.35 -0.90
CA GLU A 55 3.35 13.68 -0.41
C GLU A 55 3.56 12.32 -1.08
N VAL A 56 2.49 11.54 -1.20
CA VAL A 56 2.53 10.24 -1.88
C VAL A 56 2.95 10.42 -3.34
N LEU A 57 2.37 11.38 -4.06
CA LEU A 57 2.74 11.67 -5.45
C LEU A 57 4.19 12.18 -5.60
N ARG A 58 4.74 12.87 -4.58
CA ARG A 58 6.16 13.26 -4.58
C ARG A 58 7.09 12.08 -4.34
N LEU A 59 6.71 11.18 -3.42
CA LEU A 59 7.51 10.01 -3.04
C LEU A 59 7.49 8.94 -4.14
N PHE A 60 6.38 8.81 -4.86
CA PHE A 60 6.19 7.85 -5.94
C PHE A 60 5.82 8.59 -7.25
N PRO A 61 6.81 9.04 -8.03
CA PRO A 61 6.55 9.87 -9.22
C PRO A 61 5.74 9.19 -10.33
N ASP A 62 5.65 7.86 -10.35
CA ASP A 62 4.81 7.09 -11.29
C ASP A 62 3.44 6.69 -10.70
N ALA A 63 3.09 7.20 -9.52
CA ALA A 63 1.77 7.01 -8.93
C ALA A 63 0.68 7.79 -9.68
N LEU A 64 -0.54 7.25 -9.62
CA LEU A 64 -1.70 7.75 -10.34
C LEU A 64 -2.66 8.50 -9.40
N PRO A 65 -3.12 9.71 -9.76
CA PRO A 65 -4.02 10.52 -8.94
C PRO A 65 -5.48 10.05 -9.04
N THR A 66 -5.75 8.81 -8.65
CA THR A 66 -7.03 8.12 -8.89
C THR A 66 -8.21 8.71 -8.11
N GLY A 67 -8.01 9.13 -6.86
CA GLY A 67 -9.08 9.53 -5.97
C GLY A 67 -8.73 10.70 -5.04
N LEU A 68 -7.97 11.70 -5.52
CA LEU A 68 -7.42 12.78 -4.68
C LEU A 68 -8.45 13.49 -3.80
N LYS A 69 -9.68 13.69 -4.30
CA LYS A 69 -10.77 14.32 -3.52
C LYS A 69 -11.18 13.53 -2.27
N HIS A 70 -10.87 12.25 -2.24
CA HIS A 70 -11.18 11.31 -1.16
C HIS A 70 -9.92 10.82 -0.45
N GLY A 71 -8.73 11.36 -0.77
CA GLY A 71 -7.46 10.98 -0.17
C GLY A 71 -6.79 9.75 -0.79
N THR A 72 -7.26 9.26 -1.94
CA THR A 72 -6.70 8.04 -2.56
C THR A 72 -5.75 8.36 -3.71
N VAL A 73 -4.63 7.65 -3.74
CA VAL A 73 -3.61 7.62 -4.80
C VAL A 73 -3.30 6.17 -5.08
N THR A 74 -3.04 5.81 -6.34
CA THR A 74 -2.61 4.45 -6.69
C THR A 74 -1.12 4.42 -6.96
N VAL A 75 -0.37 3.67 -6.15
CA VAL A 75 1.08 3.49 -6.28
C VAL A 75 1.36 2.22 -7.05
N ARG A 76 2.30 2.27 -8.00
CA ARG A 76 2.74 1.09 -8.74
C ARG A 76 4.08 0.59 -8.20
N ARG A 77 4.18 -0.70 -7.88
CA ARG A 77 5.44 -1.30 -7.44
C ARG A 77 5.58 -2.73 -7.93
N SER A 78 6.71 -3.04 -8.57
CA SER A 78 7.08 -4.39 -9.03
C SER A 78 5.98 -5.10 -9.86
N GLY A 79 5.21 -4.34 -10.65
CA GLY A 79 4.12 -4.85 -11.49
C GLY A 79 2.74 -4.91 -10.82
N PHE A 80 2.65 -4.53 -9.53
CA PHE A 80 1.40 -4.47 -8.76
C PHE A 80 0.96 -3.03 -8.51
N PHE A 81 -0.29 -2.88 -8.09
CA PHE A 81 -0.92 -1.62 -7.71
C PHE A 81 -1.36 -1.68 -6.25
N PHE A 82 -1.16 -0.58 -5.53
CA PHE A 82 -1.47 -0.37 -4.12
C PHE A 82 -2.14 1.00 -3.93
#